data_AF-A0A4Y9ZR45-F1
#
_entry.id   AF-A0A4Y9ZR45-F1
#
_cell.length_a   1.000
_cell.length_b   1.000
_cell.length_c   1.000
_cell.angle_alpha   90.00
_cell.angle_beta   90.00
_cell.angle_gamma   90.00
#
_symmetry.space_group_name_H-M   'P 1'
#
loop_
_entity.id
_entity.type
_entity.pdbx_description
1 polymer ?
#
loop_
_entity_poly.entity_id
_entity_poly.type
_entity_poly.pdbx_seq_one_letter_code
_entity_poly.pdbx_strand_id
1 'polypeptide(L)'
;MSRSQELANYLDAGALLIHTEDASKPADLRSILSSRLLQYRLRVGFPAHDYATSSLDEVQQETALEALDVIEHVQQILDEDAGLNPPLRPPTEEETASRRLQEDTPGEMPRVGTRDLMQLRTLLSIVFKWGTEPLLARIQPAWPGKQTSSVYRGPKLIDLTNTPEDYALLVSLMKRLFALVFPRGVQGTIPQTFITKTVLTRYVTELLKPGITLGWVPKNLSSEAMPVIDELRPLAMRLLSILPASQTIASLGAILSNPSAIAPHVQRTCGSLLSRQLLRPDGVHGLFAAIFGEGEQVQDDAPLEKLEHVARILTAVPATIKPEEYYTTVAPRILDLISSEENVPPAYRRAAAFSLARM
;
A
#
# COMPACT_ATOMS: atom_id res chain seq x y z
N MET A 1 -33.52 -2.16 2.19
CA MET A 1 -33.09 -2.05 0.77
C MET A 1 -32.41 -3.36 0.40
N SER A 2 -32.48 -3.81 -0.86
CA SER A 2 -31.70 -4.98 -1.29
C SER A 2 -30.21 -4.62 -1.31
N ARG A 3 -29.32 -5.55 -0.94
CA ARG A 3 -27.86 -5.32 -0.88
C ARG A 3 -27.27 -4.85 -2.21
N SER A 4 -27.78 -5.38 -3.32
CA SER A 4 -27.40 -4.93 -4.66
C SER A 4 -27.77 -3.46 -4.91
N GLN A 5 -28.88 -2.97 -4.34
CA GLN A 5 -29.27 -1.57 -4.45
C GLN A 5 -28.38 -0.66 -3.60
N GLU A 6 -27.99 -1.12 -2.42
CA GLU A 6 -27.07 -0.40 -1.54
C GLU A 6 -25.68 -0.27 -2.18
N LEU A 7 -25.15 -1.36 -2.74
CA LEU A 7 -23.90 -1.33 -3.50
C LEU A 7 -23.97 -0.36 -4.68
N ALA A 8 -25.05 -0.42 -5.47
CA ALA A 8 -25.26 0.50 -6.58
C ALA A 8 -25.31 1.96 -6.12
N ASN A 9 -25.98 2.24 -5.00
CA ASN A 9 -26.06 3.59 -4.45
C ASN A 9 -24.68 4.14 -4.06
N TYR A 10 -23.82 3.34 -3.40
CA TYR A 10 -22.47 3.76 -3.03
C TYR A 10 -21.54 3.91 -4.24
N LEU A 11 -21.65 3.03 -5.24
CA LEU A 11 -20.90 3.16 -6.48
C LEU A 11 -21.34 4.40 -7.26
N ASP A 12 -22.64 4.67 -7.38
CA ASP A 12 -23.15 5.88 -8.03
C ASP A 12 -22.69 7.15 -7.29
N ALA A 13 -22.72 7.13 -5.95
CA ALA A 13 -22.20 8.24 -5.14
C ALA A 13 -20.69 8.45 -5.40
N GLY A 14 -19.89 7.39 -5.37
CA GLY A 14 -18.46 7.46 -5.67
C GLY A 14 -18.16 7.95 -7.10
N ALA A 15 -19.08 7.77 -8.04
CA ALA A 15 -18.87 8.22 -9.42
C ALA A 15 -18.86 9.76 -9.50
N LEU A 16 -19.64 10.42 -8.65
CA LEU A 16 -19.68 11.89 -8.53
C LEU A 16 -18.32 12.47 -8.14
N LEU A 17 -17.52 11.75 -7.33
CA LEU A 17 -16.18 12.18 -6.95
C LEU A 17 -15.18 12.15 -8.11
N ILE A 18 -15.47 11.37 -9.16
CA ILE A 18 -14.58 11.16 -10.31
C ILE A 18 -15.05 11.94 -11.55
N HIS A 19 -16.36 12.14 -11.71
CA HIS A 19 -16.96 12.63 -12.95
C HIS A 19 -16.41 13.98 -13.44
N THR A 20 -15.87 13.97 -14.65
CA THR A 20 -15.48 15.18 -15.39
C THR A 20 -16.72 15.77 -16.05
N GLU A 21 -17.20 16.91 -15.56
CA GLU A 21 -18.22 17.68 -16.27
C GLU A 21 -17.69 18.14 -17.64
N ASP A 22 -18.58 18.25 -18.64
CA ASP A 22 -18.25 18.53 -20.03
C ASP A 22 -17.27 19.72 -20.18
N ALA A 23 -16.16 19.44 -20.87
CA ALA A 23 -14.96 20.27 -21.05
C ALA A 23 -15.17 21.55 -21.88
N SER A 24 -16.30 22.23 -21.73
CA SER A 24 -16.64 23.44 -22.48
C SER A 24 -16.02 24.72 -21.89
N LYS A 25 -15.46 24.68 -20.68
CA LYS A 25 -14.71 25.79 -20.07
C LYS A 25 -13.51 25.27 -19.26
N PRO A 26 -12.35 25.95 -19.27
CA PRO A 26 -11.26 25.66 -18.33
C PRO A 26 -11.71 26.11 -16.94
N ALA A 27 -12.46 25.27 -16.23
CA ALA A 27 -12.81 25.49 -14.85
C ALA A 27 -11.59 25.22 -13.95
N ASP A 28 -11.41 26.06 -12.93
CA ASP A 28 -10.39 25.88 -11.90
C ASP A 28 -10.58 24.51 -11.23
N LEU A 29 -9.49 23.76 -11.02
CA LEU A 29 -9.55 22.41 -10.43
C LEU A 29 -10.27 22.44 -9.07
N ARG A 30 -10.05 23.51 -8.30
CA ARG A 30 -10.72 23.72 -7.01
C ARG A 30 -12.24 23.75 -7.17
N SER A 31 -12.75 24.54 -8.12
CA SER A 31 -14.21 24.66 -8.30
C SER A 31 -14.84 23.36 -8.79
N ILE A 32 -14.12 22.59 -9.62
CA ILE A 32 -14.56 21.27 -10.06
C ILE A 32 -14.68 20.32 -8.85
N LEU A 33 -13.65 20.22 -8.02
CA LEU A 33 -13.66 19.31 -6.88
C LEU A 33 -14.69 19.72 -5.82
N SER A 34 -14.83 21.01 -5.52
CA SER A 34 -15.85 21.52 -4.62
C SER A 34 -17.27 21.22 -5.10
N SER A 35 -17.54 21.36 -6.41
CA SER A 35 -18.82 20.99 -7.01
C SER A 35 -19.11 19.50 -6.81
N ARG A 36 -18.12 18.63 -7.12
CA ARG A 36 -18.24 17.17 -6.97
C ARG A 36 -18.49 16.75 -5.53
N LEU A 37 -17.74 17.30 -4.58
CA LEU A 37 -17.92 17.04 -3.15
C LEU A 37 -19.31 17.42 -2.67
N LEU A 38 -19.81 18.59 -3.10
CA LEU A 38 -21.15 19.05 -2.74
C LEU A 38 -22.23 18.13 -3.32
N GLN A 39 -22.11 17.71 -4.59
CA GLN A 39 -23.03 16.75 -5.22
C GLN A 39 -23.01 15.40 -4.49
N TYR A 40 -21.82 14.90 -4.15
CA TYR A 40 -21.65 13.67 -3.39
C TYR A 40 -22.31 13.76 -2.00
N ARG A 41 -22.05 14.83 -1.24
CA ARG A 41 -22.63 15.00 0.10
C ARG A 41 -24.14 15.11 0.08
N LEU A 42 -24.69 15.84 -0.90
CA LEU A 42 -26.14 15.90 -1.10
C LEU A 42 -26.73 14.51 -1.41
N ARG A 43 -26.01 13.68 -2.18
CA ARG A 43 -26.45 12.32 -2.53
C ARG A 43 -26.45 11.38 -1.34
N VAL A 44 -25.44 11.46 -0.47
CA VAL A 44 -25.29 10.61 0.72
C VAL A 44 -26.09 11.15 1.92
N GLY A 45 -26.56 12.40 1.86
CA GLY A 45 -27.36 13.04 2.90
C GLY A 45 -26.52 13.71 4.00
N PHE A 46 -25.25 14.00 3.72
CA PHE A 46 -24.40 14.79 4.61
C PHE A 46 -24.74 16.29 4.53
N PRO A 47 -24.48 17.06 5.59
CA PRO A 47 -24.70 18.50 5.57
C PRO A 47 -23.86 19.15 4.46
N ALA A 48 -24.47 20.10 3.76
CA ALA A 48 -23.76 20.89 2.76
C ALA A 48 -22.64 21.68 3.44
N HIS A 49 -21.43 21.57 2.90
CA HIS A 49 -20.28 22.34 3.33
C HIS A 49 -19.97 23.43 2.30
N ASP A 50 -19.70 24.64 2.77
CA ASP A 50 -19.33 25.75 1.90
C ASP A 50 -17.82 25.74 1.67
N TYR A 51 -17.42 25.34 0.47
CA TYR A 51 -16.01 25.28 0.05
C TYR A 51 -15.49 26.62 -0.51
N ALA A 52 -16.25 27.72 -0.45
CA ALA A 52 -15.86 28.99 -1.04
C ALA A 52 -14.48 29.49 -0.53
N THR A 53 -14.21 29.27 0.76
CA THR A 53 -12.96 29.68 1.44
C THR A 53 -11.90 28.60 1.52
N SER A 54 -12.21 27.36 1.15
CA SER A 54 -11.27 26.24 1.28
C SER A 54 -10.11 26.34 0.28
N SER A 55 -8.92 25.95 0.73
CA SER A 55 -7.76 25.81 -0.13
C SER A 55 -7.88 24.60 -1.06
N LEU A 56 -7.10 24.55 -2.14
CA LEU A 56 -7.09 23.39 -3.04
C LEU A 56 -6.69 22.10 -2.30
N ASP A 57 -5.71 22.19 -1.40
CA ASP A 57 -5.19 21.07 -0.64
C ASP A 57 -6.25 20.50 0.32
N GLU A 58 -7.02 21.37 0.98
CA GLU A 58 -8.16 20.96 1.82
C GLU A 58 -9.22 20.21 1.01
N VAL A 59 -9.60 20.77 -0.14
CA VAL A 59 -10.62 20.16 -1.01
C VAL A 59 -10.14 18.81 -1.57
N GLN A 60 -8.86 18.68 -1.92
CA GLN A 60 -8.26 17.41 -2.35
C GLN A 60 -8.24 16.36 -1.24
N GLN A 61 -7.83 16.77 -0.04
CA GLN A 61 -7.78 15.92 1.15
C GLN A 61 -9.17 15.43 1.56
N GLU A 62 -10.17 16.30 1.52
CA GLU A 62 -11.56 15.94 1.79
C GLU A 62 -12.11 15.00 0.71
N THR A 63 -11.80 15.24 -0.56
CA THR A 63 -12.13 14.30 -1.65
C THR A 63 -11.52 12.91 -1.41
N ALA A 64 -10.29 12.86 -0.87
CA ALA A 64 -9.64 11.60 -0.53
C ALA A 64 -10.32 10.89 0.65
N LEU A 65 -10.80 11.61 1.66
CA LEU A 65 -11.52 11.04 2.80
C LEU A 65 -12.85 10.43 2.36
N GLU A 66 -13.64 11.18 1.59
CA GLU A 66 -14.94 10.71 1.08
C GLU A 66 -14.76 9.54 0.10
N ALA A 67 -13.69 9.55 -0.70
CA ALA A 67 -13.35 8.42 -1.56
C ALA A 67 -13.02 7.15 -0.74
N LEU A 68 -12.32 7.29 0.39
CA LEU A 68 -12.05 6.17 1.28
C LEU A 68 -13.32 5.66 1.96
N ASP A 69 -14.24 6.55 2.38
CA ASP A 69 -15.54 6.17 2.92
C ASP A 69 -16.30 5.29 1.93
N VAL A 70 -16.39 5.70 0.65
CA VAL A 70 -17.03 4.88 -0.40
C VAL A 70 -16.38 3.51 -0.52
N ILE A 71 -15.04 3.46 -0.55
CA ILE A 71 -14.30 2.19 -0.68
C ILE A 71 -14.56 1.26 0.52
N GLU A 72 -14.59 1.79 1.73
CA GLU A 72 -14.85 1.02 2.94
C GLU A 72 -16.26 0.42 2.95
N HIS A 73 -17.28 1.21 2.60
CA HIS A 73 -18.65 0.70 2.53
C HIS A 73 -18.81 -0.36 1.44
N VAL A 74 -18.22 -0.14 0.25
CA VAL A 74 -18.22 -1.15 -0.82
C VAL A 74 -17.51 -2.43 -0.36
N GLN A 75 -16.35 -2.31 0.31
CA GLN A 75 -15.62 -3.46 0.85
C GLN A 75 -16.47 -4.23 1.87
N GLN A 76 -17.14 -3.56 2.80
CA GLN A 76 -17.99 -4.19 3.80
C GLN A 76 -19.13 -5.00 3.17
N ILE A 77 -19.81 -4.43 2.17
CA ILE A 77 -20.89 -5.11 1.45
C ILE A 77 -20.35 -6.37 0.74
N LEU A 78 -19.20 -6.27 0.09
CA LEU A 78 -18.57 -7.41 -0.61
C LEU A 78 -18.06 -8.50 0.35
N ASP A 79 -17.59 -8.12 1.54
CA ASP A 79 -17.07 -9.05 2.55
C ASP A 79 -18.18 -9.86 3.23
N GLU A 80 -19.35 -9.26 3.44
CA GLU A 80 -20.51 -9.96 3.98
C GLU A 80 -21.08 -11.02 3.02
N ASP A 81 -21.03 -10.75 1.71
CA ASP A 81 -21.51 -11.66 0.67
C ASP A 81 -20.54 -12.83 0.42
N ALA A 82 -19.26 -12.69 0.77
CA ALA A 82 -18.28 -13.76 0.68
C ALA A 82 -18.46 -14.87 1.75
N GLY A 83 -19.51 -14.81 2.58
CA GLY A 83 -19.84 -15.88 3.54
C GLY A 83 -18.86 -16.00 4.71
N LEU A 84 -17.98 -15.03 4.92
CA LEU A 84 -16.95 -15.07 5.98
C LEU A 84 -17.50 -14.70 7.37
N ASN A 85 -18.77 -14.35 7.49
CA ASN A 85 -19.48 -14.21 8.76
C ASN A 85 -20.26 -15.50 9.07
N PRO A 86 -19.70 -16.45 9.85
CA PRO A 86 -20.54 -17.50 10.41
C PRO A 86 -21.59 -16.83 11.32
N PRO A 87 -22.88 -17.18 11.20
CA PRO A 87 -23.87 -16.68 12.13
C PRO A 87 -23.48 -17.08 13.56
N LEU A 88 -23.59 -16.13 14.49
CA LEU A 88 -23.32 -16.30 15.92
C LEU A 88 -24.24 -17.34 16.63
N ARG A 89 -25.13 -18.01 15.88
CA ARG A 89 -25.98 -19.08 16.38
C ARG A 89 -25.87 -20.31 15.48
N PRO A 90 -25.78 -21.52 16.08
CA PRO A 90 -25.99 -22.75 15.31
C PRO A 90 -27.41 -22.69 14.72
N PRO A 91 -27.57 -22.98 13.41
CA PRO A 91 -28.88 -22.95 12.77
C PRO A 91 -29.78 -24.01 13.40
N THR A 92 -31.02 -23.61 13.68
CA THR A 92 -32.07 -24.50 14.19
C THR A 92 -32.45 -25.50 13.08
N GLU A 93 -32.85 -26.73 13.43
CA GLU A 93 -33.19 -27.78 12.45
C GLU A 93 -34.29 -27.37 11.46
N GLU A 94 -35.13 -26.40 11.82
CA GLU A 94 -36.15 -25.82 10.93
C GLU A 94 -35.54 -24.89 9.85
N GLU A 95 -34.47 -24.14 10.15
CA GLU A 95 -33.80 -23.24 9.20
C GLU A 95 -32.96 -24.01 8.15
N THR A 96 -32.46 -25.20 8.52
CA THR A 96 -31.77 -26.09 7.58
C THR A 96 -32.73 -26.76 6.59
N ALA A 97 -33.99 -26.98 6.98
CA ALA A 97 -35.02 -27.47 6.07
C ALA A 97 -35.48 -26.39 5.08
N SER A 98 -35.57 -25.12 5.51
CA SER A 98 -35.87 -23.99 4.61
C SER A 98 -34.71 -23.64 3.66
N ARG A 99 -33.45 -23.82 4.08
CA ARG A 99 -32.27 -23.59 3.21
C ARG A 99 -32.13 -24.61 2.07
N ARG A 100 -32.49 -25.87 2.29
CA ARG A 100 -32.40 -26.92 1.24
C ARG A 100 -33.42 -26.77 0.11
N LEU A 101 -34.43 -25.91 0.27
CA LEU A 101 -35.45 -25.64 -0.75
C LEU A 101 -35.20 -24.33 -1.53
N GLN A 102 -34.17 -23.55 -1.18
CA GLN A 102 -33.82 -22.28 -1.85
C GLN A 102 -32.47 -22.29 -2.58
N GLU A 103 -31.75 -23.41 -2.61
CA GLU A 103 -30.42 -23.51 -3.26
C GLU A 103 -30.45 -23.62 -4.80
N ASP A 104 -31.63 -23.61 -5.44
CA ASP A 104 -31.78 -23.70 -6.91
C ASP A 104 -32.12 -22.37 -7.61
N THR A 105 -31.65 -21.23 -7.10
CA THR A 105 -31.66 -19.96 -7.88
C THR A 105 -30.23 -19.50 -8.18
N PRO A 106 -29.69 -19.74 -9.38
CA PRO A 106 -28.37 -19.26 -9.76
C PRO A 106 -28.43 -17.76 -10.06
N GLY A 107 -27.95 -16.95 -9.13
CA GLY A 107 -27.46 -15.60 -9.44
C GLY A 107 -28.12 -14.46 -8.69
N GLU A 108 -27.46 -14.00 -7.64
CA GLU A 108 -27.41 -12.59 -7.26
C GLU A 108 -26.13 -12.33 -6.44
N MET A 109 -24.98 -12.83 -6.89
CA MET A 109 -23.72 -12.18 -6.52
C MET A 109 -23.81 -10.75 -7.07
N PRO A 110 -23.58 -9.69 -6.28
CA PRO A 110 -23.54 -8.34 -6.82
C PRO A 110 -22.43 -8.29 -7.88
N ARG A 111 -22.85 -8.25 -9.16
CA ARG A 111 -21.93 -8.28 -10.29
C ARG A 111 -21.30 -6.90 -10.43
N VAL A 112 -20.20 -6.67 -9.71
CA VAL A 112 -19.37 -5.47 -9.90
C VAL A 112 -18.87 -5.49 -11.35
N GLY A 113 -19.32 -4.53 -12.15
CA GLY A 113 -18.96 -4.44 -13.56
C GLY A 113 -17.53 -3.96 -13.75
N THR A 114 -16.96 -4.17 -14.94
CA THR A 114 -15.60 -3.68 -15.29
C THR A 114 -15.45 -2.16 -15.09
N ARG A 115 -16.53 -1.40 -15.32
CA ARG A 115 -16.62 0.04 -15.05
C ARG A 115 -16.43 0.35 -13.57
N ASP A 116 -17.13 -0.37 -12.71
CA ASP A 116 -17.11 -0.16 -11.26
C ASP A 116 -15.74 -0.52 -10.68
N LEU A 117 -15.08 -1.57 -11.22
CA LEU A 117 -13.70 -1.90 -10.86
C LEU A 117 -12.71 -0.78 -11.22
N MET A 118 -12.88 -0.16 -12.40
CA MET A 118 -12.06 0.98 -12.81
C MET A 118 -12.31 2.20 -11.91
N GLN A 119 -13.57 2.42 -11.53
CA GLN A 119 -13.96 3.47 -10.61
C GLN A 119 -13.32 3.27 -9.23
N LEU A 120 -13.45 2.09 -8.62
CA LEU A 120 -12.83 1.77 -7.31
C LEU A 120 -11.31 1.96 -7.32
N ARG A 121 -10.65 1.58 -8.41
CA ARG A 121 -9.21 1.81 -8.58
C ARG A 121 -8.86 3.29 -8.71
N THR A 122 -9.74 4.09 -9.31
CA THR A 122 -9.56 5.54 -9.43
C THR A 122 -9.74 6.19 -8.06
N LEU A 123 -10.76 5.80 -7.29
CA LEU A 123 -10.93 6.21 -5.89
C LEU A 123 -9.71 5.84 -5.04
N LEU A 124 -9.18 4.62 -5.14
CA LEU A 124 -7.95 4.23 -4.42
C LEU A 124 -6.77 5.13 -4.82
N SER A 125 -6.62 5.46 -6.10
CA SER A 125 -5.58 6.39 -6.56
C SER A 125 -5.73 7.77 -5.92
N ILE A 126 -6.96 8.26 -5.81
CA ILE A 126 -7.27 9.54 -5.15
C ILE A 126 -6.89 9.47 -3.66
N VAL A 127 -7.27 8.40 -2.94
CA VAL A 127 -6.93 8.22 -1.53
C VAL A 127 -5.42 8.29 -1.28
N PHE A 128 -4.63 7.59 -2.09
CA PHE A 128 -3.17 7.59 -1.91
C PHE A 128 -2.54 8.92 -2.31
N LYS A 129 -2.89 9.48 -3.48
CA LYS A 129 -2.25 10.68 -4.05
C LYS A 129 -2.68 11.99 -3.39
N TRP A 130 -3.91 12.08 -2.90
CA TRP A 130 -4.46 13.30 -2.28
C TRP A 130 -4.61 13.18 -0.77
N GLY A 131 -4.68 11.96 -0.23
CA GLY A 131 -4.70 11.71 1.22
C GLY A 131 -3.30 11.44 1.76
N THR A 132 -2.82 10.20 1.60
CA THR A 132 -1.63 9.73 2.34
C THR A 132 -0.31 10.40 1.94
N GLU A 133 -0.09 10.63 0.64
CA GLU A 133 1.19 11.12 0.13
C GLU A 133 1.45 12.60 0.53
N PRO A 134 0.50 13.54 0.34
CA PRO A 134 0.66 14.92 0.80
C PRO A 134 0.82 15.04 2.31
N LEU A 135 0.00 14.31 3.09
CA LEU A 135 0.11 14.30 4.56
C LEU A 135 1.49 13.82 5.01
N LEU A 136 1.98 12.71 4.45
CA LEU A 136 3.32 12.21 4.75
C LEU A 136 4.40 13.24 4.39
N ALA A 137 4.28 13.90 3.23
CA ALA A 137 5.24 14.91 2.79
C ALA A 137 5.28 16.14 3.70
N ARG A 138 4.15 16.51 4.34
CA ARG A 138 4.09 17.62 5.32
C ARG A 138 4.68 17.25 6.68
N ILE A 139 4.53 16.01 7.11
CA ILE A 139 5.05 15.53 8.41
C ILE A 139 6.56 15.24 8.34
N GLN A 140 7.05 14.74 7.21
CA GLN A 140 8.45 14.31 7.06
C GLN A 140 9.52 15.35 7.46
N PRO A 141 9.39 16.65 7.09
CA PRO A 141 10.31 17.70 7.51
C PRO A 141 10.39 17.92 9.03
N ALA A 142 9.36 17.54 9.78
CA ALA A 142 9.32 17.68 11.23
C ALA A 142 10.19 16.64 11.95
N TRP A 143 10.57 15.54 11.29
CA TRP A 143 11.54 14.60 11.84
C TRP A 143 12.96 15.04 11.54
N PRO A 144 13.81 15.25 12.57
CA PRO A 144 15.18 15.68 12.35
C PRO A 144 15.95 14.59 11.59
N GLY A 145 16.30 14.89 10.34
CA GLY A 145 17.33 14.16 9.62
C GLY A 145 18.69 14.53 10.18
N LYS A 146 19.65 13.59 10.20
CA LYS A 146 21.06 13.97 10.30
C LYS A 146 21.32 14.96 9.16
N GLN A 147 21.49 16.23 9.47
CA GLN A 147 22.04 17.20 8.55
C GLN A 147 23.45 16.71 8.22
N THR A 148 23.59 15.96 7.14
CA THR A 148 24.89 15.81 6.50
C THR A 148 25.23 17.20 5.99
N SER A 149 26.05 17.89 6.75
CA SER A 149 26.72 19.14 6.43
C SER A 149 26.99 19.29 4.93
N SER A 150 26.21 20.13 4.24
CA SER A 150 26.64 20.74 2.98
C SER A 150 25.72 21.90 2.59
N VAL A 151 26.29 23.10 2.76
CA VAL A 151 26.18 24.25 1.84
C VAL A 151 24.80 24.92 1.71
N TYR A 152 24.69 26.09 2.36
CA TYR A 152 23.81 27.22 2.01
C TYR A 152 22.40 26.88 1.52
N ARG A 153 21.49 26.57 2.45
CA ARG A 153 20.11 27.04 2.32
C ARG A 153 19.75 27.75 3.61
N GLY A 154 19.32 29.00 3.48
CA GLY A 154 18.85 29.81 4.60
C GLY A 154 17.73 29.12 5.39
N PRO A 155 17.32 29.70 6.53
CA PRO A 155 16.30 29.11 7.40
C PRO A 155 15.03 28.86 6.60
N LYS A 156 14.72 27.58 6.33
CA LYS A 156 13.38 27.19 5.91
C LYS A 156 12.50 27.36 7.14
N LEU A 157 11.59 28.34 7.13
CA LEU A 157 10.47 28.34 8.07
C LEU A 157 9.73 27.01 7.85
N ILE A 158 9.85 26.11 8.82
CA ILE A 158 9.01 24.92 8.89
C ILE A 158 7.78 25.37 9.66
N ASP A 159 6.64 25.40 8.99
CA ASP A 159 5.37 25.67 9.65
C ASP A 159 5.00 24.43 10.47
N LEU A 160 5.21 24.51 11.79
CA LEU A 160 4.99 23.44 12.76
C LEU A 160 3.59 23.50 13.39
N THR A 161 2.73 24.43 12.97
CA THR A 161 1.46 24.68 13.65
C THR A 161 0.41 23.60 13.39
N ASN A 162 0.35 23.05 12.16
CA ASN A 162 -0.65 22.04 11.76
C ASN A 162 -0.12 20.59 11.74
N THR A 163 1.17 20.39 12.02
CA THR A 163 1.80 19.06 12.01
C THR A 163 1.12 17.99 12.88
N PRO A 164 0.63 18.27 14.11
CA PRO A 164 -0.05 17.24 14.91
C PRO A 164 -1.39 16.78 14.33
N GLU A 165 -2.14 17.69 13.71
CA GLU A 165 -3.44 17.37 13.09
C GLU A 165 -3.24 16.53 11.83
N ASP A 166 -2.29 16.93 10.98
CA ASP A 166 -1.86 16.14 9.81
C ASP A 166 -1.38 14.74 10.22
N TYR A 167 -0.64 14.65 11.33
CA TYR A 167 -0.19 13.38 11.89
C TYR A 167 -1.37 12.50 12.31
N ALA A 168 -2.28 13.02 13.13
CA ALA A 168 -3.46 12.29 13.59
C ALA A 168 -4.33 11.81 12.42
N LEU A 169 -4.49 12.64 11.40
CA LEU A 169 -5.25 12.28 10.21
C LEU A 169 -4.54 11.20 9.38
N LEU A 170 -3.22 11.29 9.19
CA LEU A 170 -2.47 10.24 8.49
C LEU A 170 -2.57 8.92 9.25
N VAL A 171 -2.47 8.94 10.59
CA VAL A 171 -2.66 7.75 11.41
C VAL A 171 -4.05 7.14 11.21
N SER A 172 -5.10 7.97 11.22
CA SER A 172 -6.48 7.54 10.97
C SER A 172 -6.62 6.88 9.59
N LEU A 173 -6.17 7.55 8.53
CA LEU A 173 -6.16 7.03 7.16
C LEU A 173 -5.40 5.71 7.06
N MET A 174 -4.24 5.60 7.71
CA MET A 174 -3.45 4.37 7.66
C MET A 174 -4.14 3.22 8.37
N LYS A 175 -4.75 3.44 9.54
CA LYS A 175 -5.53 2.39 10.23
C LYS A 175 -6.70 1.90 9.35
N ARG A 176 -7.42 2.83 8.73
CA ARG A 176 -8.52 2.58 7.80
C ARG A 176 -8.08 1.80 6.57
N LEU A 177 -7.00 2.23 5.91
CA LEU A 177 -6.42 1.53 4.76
C LEU A 177 -5.91 0.12 5.10
N PHE A 178 -5.28 -0.07 6.26
CA PHE A 178 -4.92 -1.42 6.70
C PHE A 178 -6.14 -2.27 7.06
N ALA A 179 -7.23 -1.68 7.54
CA ALA A 179 -8.48 -2.40 7.80
C ALA A 179 -9.13 -2.91 6.51
N LEU A 180 -8.92 -2.27 5.34
CA LEU A 180 -9.34 -2.81 4.04
C LEU A 180 -8.65 -4.13 3.67
N VAL A 181 -7.42 -4.34 4.17
CA VAL A 181 -6.63 -5.56 3.92
C VAL A 181 -6.77 -6.57 5.05
N PHE A 182 -6.88 -6.07 6.29
CA PHE A 182 -6.91 -6.84 7.52
C PHE A 182 -8.08 -6.39 8.43
N PRO A 183 -9.34 -6.61 8.03
CA PRO A 183 -10.51 -6.11 8.77
C PRO A 183 -10.61 -6.70 10.18
N ARG A 184 -10.10 -7.92 10.37
CA ARG A 184 -10.05 -8.62 11.67
C ARG A 184 -8.65 -8.57 12.32
N GLY A 185 -7.84 -7.60 11.92
CA GLY A 185 -6.49 -7.40 12.45
C GLY A 185 -5.45 -8.42 11.96
N VAL A 186 -4.35 -8.53 12.69
CA VAL A 186 -3.11 -9.24 12.28
C VAL A 186 -3.28 -10.76 12.13
N GLN A 187 -4.30 -11.37 12.74
CA GLN A 187 -4.55 -12.82 12.56
C GLN A 187 -5.81 -13.09 11.73
N GLY A 188 -6.52 -12.04 11.30
CA GLY A 188 -7.76 -12.13 10.55
C GLY A 188 -7.58 -12.69 9.14
N THR A 189 -8.57 -13.37 8.57
CA THR A 189 -8.55 -13.75 7.15
C THR A 189 -8.49 -12.53 6.25
N ILE A 190 -7.76 -12.63 5.13
CA ILE A 190 -7.66 -11.57 4.14
C ILE A 190 -8.89 -11.67 3.22
N PRO A 191 -9.67 -10.59 3.05
CA PRO A 191 -10.78 -10.60 2.13
C PRO A 191 -10.36 -10.88 0.69
N GLN A 192 -11.16 -11.67 -0.02
CA GLN A 192 -10.92 -12.01 -1.42
C GLN A 192 -11.63 -11.04 -2.36
N THR A 193 -11.63 -9.75 -2.03
CA THR A 193 -12.27 -8.71 -2.84
C THR A 193 -11.32 -8.11 -3.87
N PHE A 194 -11.89 -7.48 -4.89
CA PHE A 194 -11.11 -6.72 -5.86
C PHE A 194 -10.32 -5.56 -5.22
N ILE A 195 -10.89 -4.90 -4.20
CA ILE A 195 -10.23 -3.79 -3.49
C ILE A 195 -8.98 -4.31 -2.80
N THR A 196 -9.08 -5.38 -2.01
CA THR A 196 -7.92 -5.99 -1.34
C THR A 196 -6.88 -6.44 -2.37
N LYS A 197 -7.29 -7.12 -3.44
CA LYS A 197 -6.37 -7.51 -4.53
C LYS A 197 -5.68 -6.30 -5.17
N THR A 198 -6.40 -5.21 -5.40
CA THR A 198 -5.86 -3.99 -6.01
C THR A 198 -4.86 -3.31 -5.08
N VAL A 199 -5.17 -3.20 -3.79
CA VAL A 199 -4.23 -2.67 -2.78
C VAL A 199 -2.96 -3.52 -2.73
N LEU A 200 -3.11 -4.84 -2.66
CA LEU A 200 -1.98 -5.79 -2.58
C LEU A 200 -1.15 -5.90 -3.86
N THR A 201 -1.63 -5.46 -5.02
CA THR A 201 -0.90 -5.56 -6.29
C THR A 201 -0.35 -4.23 -6.79
N ARG A 202 -1.06 -3.13 -6.54
CA ARG A 202 -0.74 -1.80 -7.09
C ARG A 202 -0.30 -0.76 -6.08
N TYR A 203 -0.81 -0.83 -4.85
CA TYR A 203 -0.62 0.24 -3.86
C TYR A 203 0.16 -0.21 -2.63
N VAL A 204 0.91 -1.32 -2.74
CA VAL A 204 1.72 -1.86 -1.64
C VAL A 204 2.77 -0.85 -1.18
N THR A 205 3.44 -0.18 -2.12
CA THR A 205 4.49 0.79 -1.81
C THR A 205 3.92 2.01 -1.06
N GLU A 206 2.77 2.49 -1.55
CA GLU A 206 2.02 3.63 -1.01
C GLU A 206 1.39 3.31 0.35
N LEU A 207 1.09 2.05 0.63
CA LEU A 207 0.65 1.59 1.95
C LEU A 207 1.84 1.37 2.91
N LEU A 208 2.92 0.73 2.44
CA LEU A 208 4.08 0.40 3.25
C LEU A 208 4.87 1.64 3.67
N LYS A 209 5.06 2.62 2.78
CA LYS A 209 5.87 3.82 3.07
C LYS A 209 5.36 4.60 4.30
N PRO A 210 4.11 5.07 4.35
CA PRO A 210 3.56 5.71 5.56
C PRO A 210 3.45 4.73 6.73
N GLY A 211 3.10 3.45 6.50
CA GLY A 211 3.01 2.45 7.57
C GLY A 211 4.34 2.21 8.30
N ILE A 212 5.45 2.11 7.56
CA ILE A 212 6.80 1.99 8.11
C ILE A 212 7.20 3.28 8.82
N THR A 213 6.87 4.43 8.22
CA THR A 213 7.21 5.74 8.78
C THR A 213 6.57 5.95 10.15
N LEU A 214 5.28 5.66 10.29
CA LEU A 214 4.56 5.81 11.56
C LEU A 214 4.87 4.70 12.57
N GLY A 215 5.08 3.47 12.08
CA GLY A 215 5.31 2.31 12.94
C GLY A 215 6.71 2.27 13.55
N TRP A 216 7.74 2.75 12.85
CA TRP A 216 9.15 2.65 13.28
C TRP A 216 9.77 3.98 13.67
N VAL A 217 8.97 4.92 14.16
CA VAL A 217 9.49 6.17 14.74
C VAL A 217 10.39 5.84 15.94
N PRO A 218 11.66 6.26 15.93
CA PRO A 218 12.57 6.08 17.07
C PRO A 218 12.05 6.79 18.33
N LYS A 219 12.27 6.22 19.52
CA LYS A 219 11.81 6.80 20.79
C LYS A 219 12.32 8.22 21.04
N ASN A 220 13.49 8.57 20.52
CA ASN A 220 14.07 9.91 20.63
C ASN A 220 13.44 10.93 19.67
N LEU A 221 12.65 10.48 18.69
CA LEU A 221 11.86 11.32 17.77
C LEU A 221 10.37 11.31 18.11
N SER A 222 9.95 10.43 19.01
CA SER A 222 8.58 10.37 19.51
C SER A 222 8.34 11.57 20.43
N SER A 223 7.32 12.35 20.14
CA SER A 223 6.80 13.40 21.02
C SER A 223 5.36 13.07 21.42
N GLU A 224 4.80 13.82 22.38
CA GLU A 224 3.38 13.69 22.74
C GLU A 224 2.46 13.99 21.54
N ALA A 225 2.87 14.91 20.67
CA ALA A 225 2.16 15.27 19.43
C ALA A 225 2.35 14.26 18.28
N MET A 226 3.44 13.48 18.28
CA MET A 226 3.76 12.49 17.24
C MET A 226 4.24 11.18 17.91
N PRO A 227 3.33 10.44 18.55
CA PRO A 227 3.67 9.19 19.23
C PRO A 227 3.90 8.05 18.22
N VAL A 228 4.75 7.09 18.57
CA VAL A 228 4.95 5.89 17.75
C VAL A 228 3.66 5.06 17.67
N ILE A 229 3.27 4.63 16.46
CA ILE A 229 2.05 3.83 16.28
C ILE A 229 2.41 2.35 16.21
N ASP A 230 2.52 1.73 17.38
CA ASP A 230 2.94 0.32 17.52
C ASP A 230 2.00 -0.66 16.77
N GLU A 231 0.71 -0.34 16.66
CA GLU A 231 -0.31 -1.16 15.97
C GLU A 231 -0.03 -1.40 14.48
N LEU A 232 0.65 -0.46 13.82
CA LEU A 232 0.94 -0.57 12.39
C LEU A 232 2.08 -1.55 12.10
N ARG A 233 2.99 -1.77 13.06
CA ARG A 233 4.13 -2.69 12.85
C ARG A 233 3.71 -4.12 12.53
N PRO A 234 2.87 -4.78 13.34
CA PRO A 234 2.49 -6.17 13.05
C PRO A 234 1.66 -6.29 11.76
N LEU A 235 0.87 -5.27 11.40
CA LEU A 235 0.12 -5.24 10.14
C LEU A 235 1.06 -5.13 8.92
N ALA A 236 2.03 -4.22 8.98
CA ALA A 236 3.06 -4.10 7.94
C ALA A 236 3.92 -5.38 7.86
N MET A 237 4.35 -5.94 8.99
CA MET A 237 5.11 -7.20 9.01
C MET A 237 4.32 -8.37 8.41
N ARG A 238 3.02 -8.44 8.72
CA ARG A 238 2.14 -9.43 8.11
C ARG A 238 2.04 -9.24 6.61
N LEU A 239 1.83 -8.01 6.15
CA LEU A 239 1.80 -7.68 4.73
C LEU A 239 3.07 -8.16 4.02
N LEU A 240 4.25 -7.87 4.57
CA LEU A 240 5.53 -8.32 4.02
C LEU A 240 5.68 -9.85 4.00
N SER A 241 4.99 -10.58 4.90
CA SER A 241 5.06 -12.04 4.96
C SER A 241 4.16 -12.73 3.94
N ILE A 242 2.99 -12.15 3.63
CA ILE A 242 2.02 -12.72 2.69
C ILE A 242 2.36 -12.41 1.23
N LEU A 243 3.10 -11.32 0.99
CA LEU A 243 3.48 -10.92 -0.36
C LEU A 243 4.68 -11.74 -0.86
N PRO A 244 4.76 -11.96 -2.19
CA PRO A 244 5.95 -12.50 -2.83
C PRO A 244 7.20 -11.69 -2.47
N ALA A 245 8.33 -12.38 -2.36
CA ALA A 245 9.61 -11.73 -2.04
C ALA A 245 9.98 -10.68 -3.10
N SER A 246 9.73 -10.97 -4.39
CA SER A 246 9.96 -10.05 -5.51
C SER A 246 9.22 -8.73 -5.34
N GLN A 247 7.92 -8.79 -5.10
CA GLN A 247 7.08 -7.62 -4.90
C GLN A 247 7.52 -6.83 -3.66
N THR A 248 7.83 -7.53 -2.57
CA THR A 248 8.26 -6.89 -1.32
C THR A 248 9.60 -6.17 -1.49
N ILE A 249 10.55 -6.80 -2.17
CA ILE A 249 11.87 -6.23 -2.48
C ILE A 249 11.72 -5.03 -3.42
N ALA A 250 10.88 -5.14 -4.45
CA ALA A 250 10.59 -4.04 -5.38
C ALA A 250 9.98 -2.83 -4.65
N SER A 251 8.97 -3.04 -3.79
CA SER A 251 8.34 -1.96 -3.03
C SER A 251 9.30 -1.30 -2.03
N LEU A 252 10.05 -2.08 -1.25
CA LEU A 252 11.03 -1.53 -0.31
C LEU A 252 12.20 -0.83 -1.04
N GLY A 253 12.61 -1.37 -2.18
CA GLY A 253 13.60 -0.76 -3.07
C GLY A 253 13.12 0.58 -3.62
N ALA A 254 11.87 0.65 -4.10
CA ALA A 254 11.25 1.88 -4.60
C ALA A 254 11.15 2.97 -3.53
N ILE A 255 10.89 2.58 -2.27
CA ILE A 255 10.98 3.50 -1.13
C ILE A 255 12.43 4.02 -1.04
N LEU A 256 13.43 3.15 -0.99
CA LEU A 256 14.83 3.57 -0.84
C LEU A 256 15.41 4.37 -2.03
N SER A 257 14.85 4.27 -3.23
CA SER A 257 15.35 4.96 -4.43
C SER A 257 15.28 6.49 -4.35
N ASN A 258 14.47 7.06 -3.45
CA ASN A 258 14.38 8.50 -3.25
C ASN A 258 14.81 8.91 -1.82
N PRO A 259 16.12 8.89 -1.51
CA PRO A 259 16.61 9.09 -0.15
C PRO A 259 16.42 10.52 0.38
N SER A 260 16.35 11.52 -0.50
CA SER A 260 16.16 12.94 -0.11
C SER A 260 14.74 13.24 0.38
N ALA A 261 13.77 12.38 0.03
CA ALA A 261 12.36 12.51 0.41
C ALA A 261 11.96 11.59 1.57
N ILE A 262 12.93 11.04 2.33
CA ILE A 262 12.65 10.01 3.35
C ILE A 262 13.45 10.26 4.62
N ALA A 263 12.78 10.14 5.76
CA ALA A 263 13.41 10.27 7.06
C ALA A 263 14.45 9.15 7.30
N PRO A 264 15.61 9.43 7.92
CA PRO A 264 16.70 8.45 8.05
C PRO A 264 16.36 7.18 8.84
N HIS A 265 15.32 7.20 9.66
CA HIS A 265 14.85 6.02 10.37
C HIS A 265 14.13 5.05 9.41
N VAL A 266 13.34 5.56 8.47
CA VAL A 266 12.64 4.77 7.44
C VAL A 266 13.65 4.08 6.52
N GLN A 267 14.73 4.78 6.14
CA GLN A 267 15.80 4.18 5.33
C GLN A 267 16.44 2.98 6.04
N ARG A 268 16.79 3.14 7.32
CA ARG A 268 17.35 2.07 8.15
C ARG A 268 16.38 0.90 8.31
N THR A 269 15.10 1.19 8.54
CA THR A 269 14.06 0.16 8.67
C THR A 269 13.85 -0.58 7.35
N CYS A 270 13.74 0.12 6.22
CA CYS A 270 13.60 -0.51 4.91
C CYS A 270 14.81 -1.39 4.57
N GLY A 271 16.03 -0.94 4.87
CA GLY A 271 17.24 -1.74 4.72
C GLY A 271 17.20 -3.02 5.57
N SER A 272 16.84 -2.90 6.85
CA SER A 272 16.68 -4.06 7.74
C SER A 272 15.59 -5.03 7.26
N LEU A 273 14.45 -4.51 6.78
CA LEU A 273 13.37 -5.32 6.24
C LEU A 273 13.78 -6.02 4.94
N LEU A 274 14.49 -5.35 4.03
CA LEU A 274 15.05 -5.94 2.81
C LEU A 274 15.99 -7.10 3.14
N SER A 275 16.91 -6.91 4.08
CA SER A 275 17.80 -7.98 4.55
C SER A 275 17.01 -9.20 5.04
N ARG A 276 15.91 -8.99 5.77
CA ARG A 276 15.03 -10.08 6.21
C ARG A 276 14.31 -10.75 5.04
N GLN A 277 13.93 -10.01 3.99
CA GLN A 277 13.32 -10.59 2.80
C GLN A 277 14.31 -11.46 2.01
N LEU A 278 15.59 -11.06 1.91
CA LEU A 278 16.63 -11.85 1.25
C LEU A 278 16.87 -13.20 1.94
N LEU A 279 16.69 -13.24 3.26
CA LEU A 279 16.86 -14.46 4.05
C LEU A 279 15.67 -15.43 3.96
N ARG A 280 14.51 -15.02 3.41
CA ARG A 280 13.41 -15.94 3.11
C ARG A 280 13.85 -16.97 2.06
N PRO A 281 13.28 -18.20 2.04
CA PRO A 281 13.63 -19.24 1.08
C PRO A 281 13.73 -18.73 -0.37
N ASP A 282 12.73 -17.99 -0.83
CA ASP A 282 12.68 -17.39 -2.18
C ASP A 282 13.25 -15.97 -2.27
N GLY A 283 13.97 -15.50 -1.24
CA GLY A 283 14.44 -14.12 -1.14
C GLY A 283 15.43 -13.73 -2.23
N VAL A 284 16.39 -14.62 -2.52
CA VAL A 284 17.40 -14.43 -3.55
C VAL A 284 16.77 -14.46 -4.95
N HIS A 285 15.91 -15.44 -5.22
CA HIS A 285 15.14 -15.51 -6.46
C HIS A 285 14.25 -14.27 -6.64
N GLY A 286 13.57 -13.84 -5.57
CA GLY A 286 12.75 -12.64 -5.54
C GLY A 286 13.54 -11.37 -5.84
N LEU A 287 14.79 -11.25 -5.38
CA LEU A 287 15.67 -10.13 -5.71
C LEU A 287 15.95 -10.07 -7.22
N PHE A 288 16.29 -11.20 -7.83
CA PHE A 288 16.50 -11.26 -9.27
C PHE A 288 15.23 -10.90 -10.05
N ALA A 289 14.08 -11.45 -9.65
CA ALA A 289 12.78 -11.12 -10.20
C ALA A 289 12.42 -9.62 -10.08
N ALA A 290 12.74 -8.99 -8.96
CA ALA A 290 12.49 -7.56 -8.75
C ALA A 290 13.32 -6.66 -9.70
N ILE A 291 14.53 -7.07 -10.07
CA ILE A 291 15.49 -6.24 -10.83
C ILE A 291 15.45 -6.53 -12.33
N PHE A 292 15.27 -7.79 -12.70
CA PHE A 292 15.25 -8.25 -14.08
C PHE A 292 13.83 -8.48 -14.63
N GLY A 293 12.81 -8.54 -13.76
CA GLY A 293 11.42 -8.84 -14.11
C GLY A 293 11.10 -10.33 -13.99
N GLU A 294 9.81 -10.67 -13.92
CA GLU A 294 9.32 -12.06 -13.88
C GLU A 294 8.87 -12.51 -15.29
N GLY A 295 9.32 -13.69 -15.75
CA GLY A 295 8.85 -14.35 -16.98
C GLY A 295 9.91 -14.60 -18.06
N GLU A 296 9.49 -15.19 -19.19
CA GLU A 296 10.36 -15.58 -20.32
C GLU A 296 10.86 -14.39 -21.18
N GLN A 297 10.38 -13.17 -20.93
CA GLN A 297 10.78 -11.95 -21.65
C GLN A 297 11.95 -11.21 -20.98
N VAL A 298 12.69 -11.86 -20.08
CA VAL A 298 13.92 -11.28 -19.54
C VAL A 298 14.94 -11.23 -20.68
N GLN A 299 15.25 -10.00 -21.12
CA GLN A 299 16.21 -9.77 -22.20
C GLN A 299 17.49 -10.56 -21.93
N ASP A 300 17.98 -11.22 -22.98
CA ASP A 300 19.18 -12.03 -22.95
C ASP A 300 20.45 -11.18 -22.80
N ASP A 301 20.33 -9.88 -22.53
CA ASP A 301 21.44 -9.02 -22.17
C ASP A 301 21.12 -8.30 -20.84
N ALA A 302 21.71 -8.81 -19.76
CA ALA A 302 21.57 -8.22 -18.44
C ALA A 302 22.54 -7.02 -18.33
N PRO A 303 22.05 -5.77 -18.26
CA PRO A 303 22.92 -4.61 -18.23
C PRO A 303 23.82 -4.65 -16.99
N LEU A 304 25.10 -4.29 -17.18
CA LEU A 304 26.12 -4.35 -16.13
C LEU A 304 25.68 -3.63 -14.84
N GLU A 305 25.03 -2.46 -14.98
CA GLU A 305 24.53 -1.69 -13.83
C GLU A 305 23.57 -2.48 -12.92
N LYS A 306 22.71 -3.32 -13.51
CA LYS A 306 21.80 -4.19 -12.74
C LYS A 306 22.55 -5.34 -12.08
N LEU A 307 23.54 -5.93 -12.76
CA LEU A 307 24.40 -6.97 -12.19
C LEU A 307 25.19 -6.42 -10.97
N GLU A 308 25.75 -5.22 -11.11
CA GLU A 308 26.47 -4.55 -10.02
C GLU A 308 25.54 -4.14 -8.88
N HIS A 309 24.30 -3.76 -9.18
CA HIS A 309 23.31 -3.46 -8.15
C HIS A 309 22.96 -4.70 -7.33
N VAL A 310 22.69 -5.83 -7.99
CA VAL A 310 22.40 -7.09 -7.30
C VAL A 310 23.59 -7.56 -6.47
N ALA A 311 24.80 -7.55 -7.05
CA ALA A 311 26.01 -7.95 -6.33
C ALA A 311 26.21 -7.10 -5.07
N ARG A 312 26.02 -5.77 -5.16
CA ARG A 312 26.11 -4.88 -3.99
C ARG A 312 25.07 -5.21 -2.91
N ILE A 313 23.86 -5.61 -3.30
CA ILE A 313 22.81 -6.00 -2.34
C ILE A 313 23.18 -7.33 -1.66
N LEU A 314 23.65 -8.32 -2.43
CA LEU A 314 23.96 -9.64 -1.90
C LEU A 314 25.24 -9.66 -1.06
N THR A 315 26.22 -8.79 -1.34
CA THR A 315 27.45 -8.64 -0.52
C THR A 315 27.26 -7.74 0.70
N ALA A 316 26.17 -6.96 0.76
CA ALA A 316 25.86 -6.12 1.90
C ALA A 316 25.31 -6.94 3.07
N VAL A 317 26.21 -7.49 3.89
CA VAL A 317 25.85 -8.26 5.09
C VAL A 317 25.07 -7.37 6.07
N PRO A 318 23.89 -7.81 6.56
CA PRO A 318 23.14 -7.07 7.56
C PRO A 318 23.91 -6.96 8.87
N ALA A 319 23.93 -5.78 9.49
CA ALA A 319 24.67 -5.55 10.73
C ALA A 319 24.21 -6.41 11.93
N THR A 320 23.03 -7.02 11.83
CA THR A 320 22.44 -7.87 12.88
C THR A 320 22.87 -9.33 12.81
N ILE A 321 23.56 -9.74 11.74
CA ILE A 321 23.89 -11.15 11.47
C ILE A 321 25.39 -11.27 11.20
N LYS A 322 26.01 -12.35 11.67
CA LYS A 322 27.42 -12.61 11.39
C LYS A 322 27.60 -12.93 9.90
N PRO A 323 28.67 -12.44 9.24
CA PRO A 323 28.93 -12.73 7.82
C PRO A 323 28.90 -14.23 7.50
N GLU A 324 29.45 -15.07 8.37
CA GLU A 324 29.47 -16.53 8.22
C GLU A 324 28.06 -17.13 8.12
N GLU A 325 27.18 -16.76 9.05
CA GLU A 325 25.78 -17.23 9.10
C GLU A 325 24.99 -16.75 7.88
N TYR A 326 25.22 -15.50 7.47
CA TYR A 326 24.60 -14.92 6.29
C TYR A 326 25.00 -15.67 5.01
N TYR A 327 26.30 -15.87 4.78
CA TYR A 327 26.79 -16.54 3.57
C TYR A 327 26.49 -18.04 3.55
N THR A 328 26.43 -18.70 4.71
CA THR A 328 25.96 -20.08 4.82
C THR A 328 24.51 -20.23 4.32
N THR A 329 23.69 -19.19 4.43
CA THR A 329 22.30 -19.19 3.96
C THR A 329 22.19 -18.73 2.50
N VAL A 330 22.88 -17.66 2.12
CA VAL A 330 22.71 -17.00 0.82
C VAL A 330 23.52 -17.67 -0.28
N ALA A 331 24.76 -18.10 -0.03
CA ALA A 331 25.60 -18.68 -1.07
C ALA A 331 25.02 -19.97 -1.68
N PRO A 332 24.48 -20.94 -0.89
CA PRO A 332 23.85 -22.13 -1.47
C PRO A 332 22.67 -21.79 -2.39
N ARG A 333 21.88 -20.75 -2.06
CA ARG A 333 20.75 -20.32 -2.88
C ARG A 333 21.19 -19.66 -4.18
N ILE A 334 22.32 -18.95 -4.17
CA ILE A 334 22.88 -18.40 -5.41
C ILE A 334 23.45 -19.53 -6.28
N LEU A 335 24.11 -20.52 -5.67
CA LEU A 335 24.60 -21.70 -6.37
C LEU A 335 23.46 -22.52 -7.00
N ASP A 336 22.36 -22.70 -6.27
CA ASP A 336 21.17 -23.39 -6.77
C ASP A 336 20.62 -22.76 -8.06
N LEU A 337 20.59 -21.43 -8.14
CA LEU A 337 20.16 -20.71 -9.35
C LEU A 337 21.09 -20.92 -10.56
N ILE A 338 22.37 -21.21 -10.32
CA ILE A 338 23.34 -21.50 -11.40
C ILE A 338 23.24 -22.96 -11.83
N SER A 339 23.10 -23.87 -10.86
CA SER A 339 23.06 -25.32 -11.09
C SER A 339 21.72 -25.81 -11.61
N SER A 340 20.62 -25.08 -11.38
CA SER A 340 19.31 -25.46 -11.87
C SER A 340 19.17 -25.24 -13.38
N GLU A 341 19.04 -26.35 -14.12
CA GLU A 341 18.92 -26.35 -15.58
C GLU A 341 17.49 -25.99 -16.05
N GLU A 342 16.46 -26.20 -15.22
CA GLU A 342 15.06 -25.97 -15.57
C GLU A 342 14.57 -24.56 -15.18
N ASN A 343 13.96 -23.85 -16.13
CA ASN A 343 13.15 -22.64 -15.95
C ASN A 343 13.77 -21.40 -15.28
N VAL A 344 15.10 -21.32 -15.11
CA VAL A 344 15.77 -20.10 -14.62
C VAL A 344 16.21 -19.21 -15.80
N PRO A 345 15.78 -17.93 -15.87
CA PRO A 345 16.20 -17.02 -16.95
C PRO A 345 17.73 -16.86 -17.04
N PRO A 346 18.32 -16.77 -18.25
CA PRO A 346 19.77 -16.61 -18.43
C PRO A 346 20.38 -15.41 -17.70
N ALA A 347 19.62 -14.31 -17.58
CA ALA A 347 20.05 -13.12 -16.83
C ALA A 347 20.25 -13.41 -15.34
N TYR A 348 19.44 -14.29 -14.74
CA TYR A 348 19.55 -14.65 -13.32
C TYR A 348 20.81 -15.45 -13.10
N ARG A 349 21.12 -16.42 -13.97
CA ARG A 349 22.35 -17.21 -13.91
C ARG A 349 23.59 -16.33 -14.00
N ARG A 350 23.60 -15.36 -14.93
CA ARG A 350 24.68 -14.37 -15.06
C ARG A 350 24.82 -13.50 -13.82
N ALA A 351 23.72 -13.00 -13.28
CA ALA A 351 23.72 -12.17 -12.09
C ALA A 351 24.15 -12.95 -10.83
N ALA A 352 23.76 -14.21 -10.72
CA ALA A 352 24.20 -15.14 -9.68
C ALA A 352 25.71 -15.39 -9.75
N ALA A 353 26.23 -15.76 -10.93
CA ALA A 353 27.67 -15.98 -11.15
C ALA A 353 28.49 -14.69 -10.88
N PHE A 354 28.02 -13.55 -11.36
CA PHE A 354 28.65 -12.25 -11.13
C PHE A 354 28.68 -11.87 -9.64
N SER A 355 27.60 -12.16 -8.90
CA SER A 355 27.53 -11.88 -7.47
C SER A 355 28.46 -12.79 -6.67
N LEU A 356 28.49 -14.11 -6.97
CA LEU A 356 29.41 -15.05 -6.32
C LEU A 356 30.87 -14.71 -6.55
N ALA A 357 31.24 -14.23 -7.74
CA ALA A 357 32.62 -13.82 -8.03
C ALA A 357 33.08 -12.60 -7.21
N ARG A 358 32.14 -11.86 -6.59
CA ARG A 358 32.40 -10.67 -5.77
C ARG A 358 32.18 -10.88 -4.26
N MET A 359 31.70 -12.06 -3.87
CA MET A 359 31.58 -12.50 -2.47
C MET A 359 32.89 -13.15 -2.05
#